data_AF-A0A952FLM7-F1
#
_entry.id   AF-A0A952FLM7-F1
#
_cell.length_a   1.000
_cell.length_b   1.000
_cell.length_c   1.000
_cell.angle_alpha   90.00
_cell.angle_beta   90.00
_cell.angle_gamma   90.00
#
_symmetry.space_group_name_H-M   'P 1'
#
loop_
_entity.id
_entity.type
_entity.pdbx_description
1 polymer ?
#
loop_
_entity_poly.entity_id
_entity_poly.type
_entity_poly.pdbx_seq_one_letter_code
_entity_poly.pdbx_strand_id
1 'polypeptide(L)'
;MESLRIVLFGLGAAIAYGILHDQVTAHLCVEYFTIAHPPVVPTESPFLLAIVWGVLATWWVGLPLGLMLAVAARLGRGNRLSLADLRPAILRLLAAMALCAVAAGAWGAWSVASGSPVPGGWGPLLPADIHVAFSAAAWAHLASYASGIVGGLAVVAWTVWRRLQPPAGALA
;
A
#
# COMPACT_ATOMS: atom_id res chain seq x y z
N MET A 1 -3.12 22.17 -13.72
CA MET A 1 -1.71 21.79 -13.52
C MET A 1 -1.61 20.27 -13.43
N GLU A 2 -1.03 19.60 -14.42
CA GLU A 2 -1.07 18.14 -14.51
C GLU A 2 -0.21 17.44 -13.44
N SER A 3 0.96 18.00 -13.11
CA SER A 3 1.83 17.48 -12.05
C SER A 3 1.09 17.39 -10.72
N LEU A 4 0.34 18.44 -10.36
CA LEU A 4 -0.45 18.45 -9.13
C LEU A 4 -1.52 17.35 -9.12
N ARG A 5 -2.20 17.10 -10.25
CA ARG A 5 -3.17 16.01 -10.36
C ARG A 5 -2.53 14.64 -10.14
N ILE A 6 -1.33 14.42 -10.68
CA ILE A 6 -0.59 13.17 -10.48
C ILE A 6 -0.20 12.99 -9.01
N VAL A 7 0.34 14.04 -8.37
CA VAL A 7 0.70 14.00 -6.94
C VAL A 7 -0.51 13.73 -6.07
N LEU A 8 -1.59 14.50 -6.24
CA LEU A 8 -2.81 14.34 -5.43
C LEU A 8 -3.49 13.00 -5.67
N PHE A 9 -3.46 12.48 -6.91
CA PHE A 9 -3.98 11.16 -7.19
C PHE A 9 -3.13 10.07 -6.54
N GLY A 10 -1.80 10.15 -6.60
CA GLY A 10 -0.90 9.20 -5.93
C GLY A 10 -1.10 9.18 -4.41
N LEU A 11 -1.15 10.36 -3.80
CA LEU A 11 -1.43 10.52 -2.37
C LEU A 11 -2.81 9.98 -2.00
N GLY A 12 -3.86 10.42 -2.70
CA GLY A 12 -5.23 9.98 -2.44
C GLY A 12 -5.44 8.49 -2.67
N ALA A 13 -4.79 7.92 -3.69
CA ALA A 13 -4.81 6.48 -3.97
C ALA A 13 -4.15 5.66 -2.85
N ALA A 14 -3.00 6.12 -2.34
CA ALA A 14 -2.33 5.46 -1.22
C ALA A 14 -3.17 5.51 0.05
N ILE A 15 -3.75 6.68 0.39
CA ILE A 15 -4.65 6.85 1.53
C ILE A 15 -5.89 5.98 1.40
N ALA A 16 -6.55 6.02 0.23
CA ALA A 16 -7.74 5.20 0.00
C ALA A 16 -7.44 3.71 0.11
N TYR A 17 -6.31 3.25 -0.45
CA TYR A 17 -5.85 1.88 -0.29
C TYR A 17 -5.60 1.54 1.18
N GLY A 18 -4.87 2.40 1.91
CA GLY A 18 -4.57 2.20 3.33
C GLY A 18 -5.84 2.05 4.16
N ILE A 19 -6.79 2.97 4.01
CA ILE A 19 -8.08 2.89 4.71
C ILE A 19 -8.79 1.57 4.37
N LEU A 20 -8.91 1.21 3.09
CA LEU A 20 -9.62 0.00 2.68
C LEU A 20 -8.92 -1.28 3.15
N HIS A 21 -7.59 -1.31 3.12
CA HIS A 21 -6.77 -2.40 3.65
C HIS A 21 -7.00 -2.54 5.15
N ASP A 22 -6.97 -1.43 5.87
CA ASP A 22 -7.13 -1.42 7.32
C ASP A 22 -8.57 -1.74 7.73
N GLN A 23 -9.58 -1.41 6.91
CA GLN A 23 -10.95 -1.87 7.16
C GLN A 23 -11.04 -3.39 7.16
N VAL A 24 -10.17 -4.11 6.44
CA VAL A 24 -10.13 -5.58 6.52
C VAL A 24 -9.33 -6.02 7.76
N THR A 25 -8.13 -5.49 7.95
CA THR A 25 -7.22 -6.00 8.98
C THR A 25 -7.60 -5.58 10.39
N ALA A 26 -8.17 -4.38 10.60
CA ALA A 26 -8.65 -3.94 11.90
C ALA A 26 -9.88 -4.72 12.36
N HIS A 27 -10.75 -5.14 11.43
CA HIS A 27 -11.87 -6.04 11.74
C HIS A 27 -11.41 -7.49 11.96
N LEU A 28 -10.19 -7.84 11.53
CA LEU A 28 -9.59 -9.15 11.79
C LEU A 28 -8.92 -9.19 13.17
N CYS A 29 -8.15 -8.16 13.53
CA CYS A 29 -7.45 -8.07 14.81
C CYS A 29 -7.19 -6.61 15.18
N VAL A 30 -7.93 -6.11 16.17
CA VAL A 30 -7.78 -4.73 16.67
C VAL A 30 -6.45 -4.56 17.41
N GLU A 31 -5.96 -5.61 18.07
CA GLU A 31 -4.71 -5.64 18.84
C GLU A 31 -3.48 -5.41 17.97
N TYR A 32 -3.56 -5.73 16.68
CA TYR A 32 -2.53 -5.33 15.73
C TYR A 32 -2.35 -3.81 15.73
N PHE A 33 -3.43 -3.03 15.86
CA PHE A 33 -3.40 -1.57 15.83
C PHE A 33 -3.25 -0.92 17.20
N THR A 34 -3.63 -1.60 18.29
CA THR A 34 -3.64 -1.02 19.65
C THR A 34 -2.48 -1.49 20.52
N ILE A 35 -1.91 -2.68 20.28
CA ILE A 35 -0.77 -3.23 21.03
C ILE A 35 0.52 -3.11 20.22
N ALA A 36 0.49 -3.49 18.94
CA ALA A 36 1.70 -3.52 18.11
C ALA A 36 2.09 -2.16 17.52
N HIS A 37 1.32 -1.11 17.81
CA HIS A 37 1.57 0.26 17.38
C HIS A 37 1.40 1.25 18.54
N PRO A 38 2.13 2.40 18.52
CA PRO A 38 1.93 3.45 19.51
C PRO A 38 0.48 3.96 19.50
N PRO A 39 -0.14 4.20 20.66
CA PRO A 39 -1.51 4.69 20.72
C PRO A 39 -1.61 6.09 20.12
N VAL A 40 -2.43 6.25 19.08
CA VAL A 40 -2.69 7.55 18.43
C VAL A 40 -4.03 8.12 18.83
N VAL A 41 -5.06 7.27 18.91
CA VAL A 41 -6.42 7.63 19.30
C VAL A 41 -6.93 6.63 20.33
N PRO A 42 -7.61 7.08 21.41
CA PRO A 42 -8.11 6.19 22.45
C PRO A 42 -9.42 5.51 21.98
N THR A 43 -9.32 4.58 21.03
CA THR A 43 -10.46 3.83 20.50
C THR A 43 -10.06 2.42 20.11
N GLU A 44 -10.98 1.48 20.30
CA GLU A 44 -10.88 0.09 19.83
C GLU A 44 -11.86 -0.16 18.68
N SER A 45 -12.55 0.87 18.19
CA SER A 45 -13.44 0.74 17.04
C SER A 45 -12.61 0.41 15.79
N PRO A 46 -12.79 -0.77 15.17
CA PRO A 46 -12.02 -1.16 14.00
C PRO A 46 -12.24 -0.19 12.83
N PHE A 47 -13.44 0.36 12.69
CA PHE A 47 -13.76 1.36 11.68
C PHE A 47 -12.94 2.65 11.86
N LEU A 48 -12.89 3.19 13.08
CA LEU A 48 -12.14 4.43 13.36
C LEU A 48 -10.63 4.20 13.26
N LEU A 49 -10.14 3.07 13.78
CA LEU A 49 -8.74 2.68 13.67
C LEU A 49 -8.31 2.60 12.21
N ALA A 50 -9.11 1.97 11.36
CA ALA A 50 -8.80 1.84 9.94
C ALA A 50 -8.77 3.18 9.18
N ILE A 51 -9.60 4.15 9.56
CA ILE A 51 -9.54 5.50 8.97
C ILE A 51 -8.24 6.20 9.42
N VAL A 52 -7.94 6.18 10.71
CA VAL A 52 -6.80 6.91 11.29
C VAL A 52 -5.48 6.31 10.82
N TRP A 53 -5.30 5.00 11.03
CA TRP A 53 -4.09 4.30 10.62
C TRP A 53 -3.95 4.25 9.11
N GLY A 54 -5.03 4.03 8.37
CA GLY A 54 -4.97 3.96 6.90
C GLY A 54 -4.41 5.24 6.28
N VAL A 55 -4.72 6.41 6.86
CA VAL A 55 -4.12 7.68 6.49
C VAL A 55 -2.66 7.76 6.95
N LEU A 56 -2.41 7.59 8.26
CA LEU A 56 -1.09 7.79 8.89
C LEU A 56 -0.01 6.86 8.33
N ALA A 57 -0.38 5.61 8.04
CA ALA A 57 0.47 4.57 7.50
C ALA A 57 0.89 4.84 6.05
N THR A 58 0.07 5.53 5.25
CA THR A 58 0.25 5.53 3.79
C THR A 58 0.56 6.89 3.18
N TRP A 59 0.21 8.01 3.83
CA TRP A 59 0.41 9.34 3.24
C TRP A 59 1.90 9.62 2.93
N TRP A 60 2.80 9.19 3.82
CA TRP A 60 4.24 9.44 3.70
C TRP A 60 4.90 8.55 2.64
N VAL A 61 4.24 7.46 2.21
CA VAL A 61 4.65 6.65 1.04
C VAL A 61 4.04 7.23 -0.24
N GLY A 62 2.75 7.55 -0.19
CA GLY A 62 1.99 8.05 -1.35
C GLY A 62 2.47 9.40 -1.86
N LEU A 63 2.81 10.33 -0.97
CA LEU A 63 3.26 11.67 -1.35
C LEU A 63 4.62 11.64 -2.09
N PRO A 64 5.69 11.01 -1.58
CA PRO A 64 6.95 10.90 -2.31
C PRO A 64 6.82 10.14 -3.63
N LEU A 65 6.09 9.01 -3.66
CA LEU A 65 5.88 8.28 -4.90
C LEU A 65 5.08 9.09 -5.93
N GLY A 66 4.05 9.82 -5.48
CA GLY A 66 3.29 10.73 -6.32
C GLY A 66 4.15 11.86 -6.89
N LEU A 67 5.06 12.42 -6.09
CA LEU A 67 6.03 13.43 -6.53
C LEU A 67 7.01 12.86 -7.55
N MET A 68 7.62 11.70 -7.27
CA MET A 68 8.52 11.01 -8.20
C MET A 68 7.83 10.71 -9.52
N LEU A 69 6.58 10.24 -9.47
CA LEU A 69 5.79 9.94 -10.65
C LEU A 69 5.46 11.21 -11.45
N ALA A 70 5.13 12.32 -10.79
CA ALA A 70 4.89 13.59 -11.45
C ALA A 70 6.15 14.13 -12.13
N VAL A 71 7.32 14.03 -11.47
CA VAL A 71 8.60 14.39 -12.07
C VAL A 71 8.88 13.51 -13.29
N ALA A 72 8.78 12.19 -13.12
CA ALA A 72 8.99 11.22 -14.19
C ALA A 72 8.05 11.45 -15.38
N ALA A 73 6.80 11.82 -15.14
CA ALA A 73 5.80 12.01 -16.19
C ALA A 73 5.93 13.34 -16.95
N ARG A 74 6.47 14.38 -16.31
CA ARG A 74 6.33 15.78 -16.77
C ARG A 74 7.65 16.48 -17.10
N LEU A 75 8.76 16.13 -16.43
CA LEU A 75 10.02 16.87 -16.53
C LEU A 75 10.95 16.29 -17.61
N GLY A 76 11.69 17.14 -18.33
CA GLY A 76 12.66 16.71 -19.34
C GLY A 76 12.06 16.46 -20.73
N ARG A 77 12.90 15.92 -21.62
CA ARG A 77 12.58 15.65 -23.04
C ARG A 77 11.71 14.40 -23.20
N GLY A 78 10.93 14.32 -24.27
CA GLY A 78 10.04 13.19 -24.57
C GLY A 78 8.56 13.48 -24.27
N ASN A 79 7.72 12.52 -24.65
CA ASN A 79 6.25 12.64 -24.58
C ASN A 79 5.82 12.85 -23.14
N ARG A 80 5.06 13.90 -22.84
CA ARG A 80 4.56 14.13 -21.47
C ARG A 80 3.34 13.26 -21.23
N LEU A 81 3.33 12.49 -20.14
CA LEU A 81 2.18 11.68 -19.76
C LEU A 81 1.23 12.49 -18.87
N SER A 82 -0.07 12.24 -19.03
CA SER A 82 -1.14 12.76 -18.19
C SER A 82 -1.48 11.78 -17.07
N LEU A 83 -2.27 12.20 -16.09
CA LEU A 83 -2.87 11.30 -15.12
C LEU A 83 -3.71 10.22 -15.79
N ALA A 84 -4.40 10.54 -16.90
CA ALA A 84 -5.21 9.56 -17.62
C ALA A 84 -4.35 8.41 -18.16
N ASP A 85 -3.11 8.70 -18.57
CA ASP A 85 -2.13 7.71 -19.03
C ASP A 85 -1.59 6.81 -17.91
N LEU A 86 -1.47 7.36 -16.70
CA LEU A 86 -0.82 6.71 -15.55
C LEU A 86 -1.83 5.97 -14.66
N ARG A 87 -3.07 6.47 -14.57
CA ARG A 87 -4.13 5.93 -13.72
C ARG A 87 -4.30 4.41 -13.84
N PRO A 88 -4.34 3.80 -15.04
CA PRO A 88 -4.47 2.34 -15.14
C PRO A 88 -3.29 1.57 -14.51
N ALA A 89 -2.07 2.08 -14.61
CA ALA A 89 -0.90 1.45 -14.00
C ALA A 89 -0.96 1.54 -12.46
N ILE A 90 -1.36 2.69 -11.93
CA ILE A 90 -1.55 2.90 -10.49
C ILE A 90 -2.64 1.96 -9.97
N LEU A 91 -3.80 1.89 -10.62
CA LEU A 91 -4.90 1.03 -10.16
C LEU A 91 -4.54 -0.47 -10.23
N ARG A 92 -3.81 -0.90 -11.26
CA ARG A 92 -3.29 -2.28 -11.33
C ARG A 92 -2.30 -2.58 -10.21
N LEU A 93 -1.45 -1.61 -9.87
CA LEU A 93 -0.53 -1.74 -8.73
C LEU A 93 -1.32 -1.93 -7.43
N LEU A 94 -2.33 -1.09 -7.14
CA LEU A 94 -3.14 -1.24 -5.93
C LEU A 94 -3.85 -2.60 -5.87
N ALA A 95 -4.38 -3.09 -7.01
CA ALA A 95 -4.98 -4.41 -7.09
C ALA A 95 -3.95 -5.53 -6.82
N ALA A 96 -2.75 -5.42 -7.40
CA ALA A 96 -1.67 -6.37 -7.15
C ALA A 96 -1.23 -6.36 -5.68
N MET A 97 -1.13 -5.18 -5.05
CA MET A 97 -0.83 -5.04 -3.63
C MET A 97 -1.88 -5.76 -2.78
N ALA A 98 -3.18 -5.56 -3.06
CA ALA A 98 -4.26 -6.23 -2.34
C ALA A 98 -4.16 -7.76 -2.47
N LEU A 99 -3.85 -8.28 -3.65
CA LEU A 99 -3.65 -9.72 -3.86
C LEU A 99 -2.44 -10.25 -3.07
N CYS A 100 -1.31 -9.52 -3.09
CA CYS A 100 -0.15 -9.86 -2.27
C CYS A 100 -0.48 -9.86 -0.78
N ALA A 101 -1.26 -8.88 -0.32
CA ALA A 101 -1.68 -8.76 1.06
C ALA A 101 -2.56 -9.92 1.51
N VAL A 102 -3.55 -10.31 0.68
CA VAL A 102 -4.42 -11.46 0.96
C VAL A 102 -3.60 -12.76 0.99
N ALA A 103 -2.72 -12.98 0.02
CA ALA A 103 -1.89 -14.18 -0.04
C ALA A 103 -0.95 -14.27 1.17
N ALA A 104 -0.28 -13.17 1.52
CA ALA A 104 0.62 -13.11 2.67
C ALA A 104 -0.13 -13.22 4.00
N GLY A 105 -1.31 -12.60 4.12
CA GLY A 105 -2.16 -12.73 5.31
C GLY A 105 -2.63 -14.17 5.52
N ALA A 106 -3.08 -14.84 4.46
CA ALA A 106 -3.45 -16.25 4.50
C ALA A 106 -2.26 -17.14 4.88
N TRP A 107 -1.08 -16.86 4.32
CA TRP A 107 0.16 -17.54 4.70
C TRP A 107 0.51 -17.34 6.19
N GLY A 108 0.44 -16.11 6.68
CA GLY A 108 0.70 -15.77 8.08
C GLY A 108 -0.25 -16.48 9.03
N ALA A 109 -1.54 -16.52 8.70
CA ALA A 109 -2.55 -17.26 9.45
C ALA A 109 -2.21 -18.76 9.50
N TRP A 110 -1.97 -19.37 8.34
CA TRP A 110 -1.67 -20.79 8.21
C TRP A 110 -0.39 -21.19 8.94
N SER A 111 0.67 -20.38 8.82
CA SER A 111 1.98 -20.63 9.44
C SER A 111 1.86 -20.71 10.95
N VAL A 112 1.16 -19.77 11.59
CA VAL A 112 0.96 -19.77 13.03
C VAL A 112 -0.04 -20.83 13.49
N ALA A 113 -1.10 -21.08 12.73
CA ALA A 113 -2.01 -22.20 13.00
C ALA A 113 -1.30 -23.56 12.95
N SER A 114 -0.20 -23.66 12.19
CA SER A 114 0.65 -24.84 12.04
C SER A 114 1.80 -24.90 13.06
N GLY A 115 1.80 -24.01 14.07
CA GLY A 115 2.75 -24.01 15.19
C GLY A 115 3.97 -23.10 15.01
N SER A 116 4.01 -22.28 13.96
CA SER A 116 5.04 -21.22 13.87
C SER A 116 4.78 -20.13 14.92
N PRO A 117 5.82 -19.47 15.45
CA PRO A 117 5.64 -18.38 16.40
C PRO A 117 5.00 -17.15 15.73
N VAL A 118 4.30 -16.34 16.53
CA VAL A 118 3.78 -15.04 16.11
C VAL A 118 4.94 -14.14 15.63
N PRO A 119 4.81 -13.48 14.46
CA PRO A 119 5.87 -12.64 13.91
C PRO A 119 6.17 -11.44 14.83
N GLY A 120 7.40 -10.93 14.76
CA GLY A 120 7.80 -9.73 15.51
C GLY A 120 7.97 -9.93 17.01
N GLY A 121 7.88 -11.16 17.52
CA GLY A 121 8.06 -11.45 18.95
C GLY A 121 6.88 -11.02 19.83
N TRP A 122 5.71 -10.74 19.24
CA TRP A 122 4.52 -10.30 19.97
C TRP A 122 3.82 -11.42 20.75
N GLY A 123 4.11 -12.69 20.45
CA GLY A 123 3.44 -13.85 21.05
C GLY A 123 3.30 -13.81 22.59
N PRO A 124 4.35 -13.47 23.36
CA PRO A 124 4.26 -13.38 24.82
C PRO A 124 3.37 -12.25 25.36
N LEU A 125 3.07 -11.24 24.53
CA LEU A 125 2.28 -10.06 24.89
C LEU A 125 0.81 -10.18 24.46
N LEU A 126 0.47 -11.23 23.72
CA LEU A 126 -0.84 -11.42 23.12
C LEU A 126 -1.52 -12.69 23.66
N PRO A 127 -2.83 -12.65 23.94
CA PRO A 127 -3.64 -13.85 24.15
C PRO A 127 -3.47 -14.86 23.01
N ALA A 128 -3.40 -16.15 23.33
CA ALA A 128 -3.10 -17.19 22.35
C ALA A 128 -4.18 -17.34 21.26
N ASP A 129 -5.42 -17.03 21.57
CA ASP A 129 -6.58 -17.10 20.67
C ASP A 129 -6.52 -16.09 19.52
N ILE A 130 -5.80 -14.98 19.68
CA ILE A 130 -5.65 -13.96 18.62
C ILE A 130 -4.39 -14.13 17.77
N HIS A 131 -3.50 -15.07 18.11
CA HIS A 131 -2.19 -15.23 17.43
C HIS A 131 -2.32 -15.41 15.91
N VAL A 132 -3.30 -16.19 15.46
CA VAL A 132 -3.56 -16.44 14.02
C VAL A 132 -4.02 -15.16 13.33
N ALA A 133 -5.01 -14.47 13.88
CA ALA A 133 -5.58 -13.25 13.32
C ALA A 133 -4.56 -12.09 13.29
N PHE A 134 -3.81 -11.93 14.39
CA PHE A 134 -2.73 -10.97 14.49
C PHE A 134 -1.66 -11.22 13.43
N SER A 135 -1.25 -12.49 13.25
CA SER A 135 -0.24 -12.86 12.27
C SER A 135 -0.72 -12.62 10.85
N ALA A 136 -1.98 -12.91 10.55
CA ALA A 136 -2.58 -12.60 9.27
C ALA A 136 -2.52 -11.10 8.96
N ALA A 137 -2.91 -10.25 9.92
CA ALA A 137 -2.80 -8.79 9.79
C ALA A 137 -1.34 -8.35 9.58
N ALA A 138 -0.41 -8.84 10.40
CA ALA A 138 1.01 -8.47 10.31
C ALA A 138 1.63 -8.80 8.95
N TRP A 139 1.40 -10.00 8.43
CA TRP A 139 1.92 -10.41 7.12
C TRP A 139 1.25 -9.66 5.97
N ALA A 140 -0.05 -9.37 6.06
CA ALA A 140 -0.78 -8.59 5.05
C ALA A 140 -0.24 -7.15 4.93
N HIS A 141 0.07 -6.50 6.05
CA HIS A 141 0.67 -5.17 6.05
C HIS A 141 2.10 -5.19 5.49
N LEU A 142 2.93 -6.13 5.93
CA LEU A 142 4.30 -6.28 5.41
C LEU A 142 4.31 -6.43 3.89
N ALA A 143 3.46 -7.31 3.36
CA ALA A 143 3.34 -7.52 1.93
C ALA A 143 2.81 -6.28 1.20
N SER A 144 1.83 -5.56 1.77
CA SER A 144 1.31 -4.31 1.20
C SER A 144 2.39 -3.23 1.09
N TYR A 145 3.19 -3.03 2.14
CA TYR A 145 4.31 -2.07 2.09
C TYR A 145 5.37 -2.48 1.08
N ALA A 146 5.80 -3.74 1.10
CA ALA A 146 6.84 -4.23 0.20
C ALA A 146 6.39 -4.11 -1.27
N SER A 147 5.19 -4.61 -1.60
CA SER A 147 4.65 -4.55 -2.95
C SER A 147 4.34 -3.11 -3.38
N GLY A 148 3.88 -2.23 -2.48
CA GLY A 148 3.62 -0.83 -2.75
C GLY A 148 4.87 -0.03 -3.08
N ILE A 149 5.94 -0.21 -2.31
CA ILE A 149 7.23 0.47 -2.56
C ILE A 149 7.85 -0.04 -3.85
N VAL A 150 8.02 -1.37 -3.98
CA VAL A 150 8.66 -1.97 -5.17
C VAL A 150 7.86 -1.69 -6.43
N GLY A 151 6.54 -1.91 -6.38
CA GLY A 151 5.67 -1.67 -7.52
C GLY A 151 5.51 -0.19 -7.86
N GLY A 152 5.51 0.70 -6.86
CA GLY A 152 5.50 2.15 -7.06
C GLY A 152 6.75 2.63 -7.81
N LEU A 153 7.93 2.17 -7.39
CA LEU A 153 9.19 2.44 -8.08
C LEU A 153 9.19 1.84 -9.50
N ALA A 154 8.62 0.65 -9.68
CA ALA A 154 8.46 0.04 -11.01
C ALA A 154 7.56 0.88 -11.93
N VAL A 155 6.45 1.43 -11.42
CA VAL A 155 5.57 2.35 -12.19
C VAL A 155 6.31 3.64 -12.55
N VAL A 156 7.14 4.17 -11.64
CA VAL A 156 7.98 5.34 -11.94
C VAL A 156 8.99 5.01 -13.04
N ALA A 157 9.69 3.89 -12.96
CA ALA A 157 10.65 3.45 -13.99
C ALA A 157 9.97 3.21 -15.35
N TRP A 158 8.82 2.53 -15.34
CA TRP A 158 8.00 2.32 -16.54
C TRP A 158 7.52 3.64 -17.15
N THR A 159 7.19 4.63 -16.31
CA THR A 159 6.80 5.97 -16.76
C THR A 159 7.94 6.63 -17.53
N VAL A 160 9.16 6.60 -17.00
CA VAL A 160 10.35 7.12 -17.71
C VAL A 160 10.53 6.41 -19.04
N TRP A 161 10.50 5.07 -19.04
CA TRP A 161 10.64 4.27 -20.26
C TRP A 161 9.59 4.61 -21.32
N ARG A 162 8.31 4.70 -20.93
CA ARG A 162 7.20 5.02 -21.84
C ARG A 162 7.34 6.40 -22.48
N ARG A 163 7.96 7.36 -21.79
CA ARG A 163 8.19 8.70 -22.34
C ARG A 163 9.28 8.78 -23.40
N LEU A 164 10.23 7.85 -23.33
CA LEU A 164 11.34 7.74 -24.28
C LEU A 164 10.92 7.01 -25.58
N GLN A 165 9.78 6.32 -25.57
CA GLN A 165 9.24 5.68 -26.77
C GLN A 165 8.73 6.75 -27.77
N PRO A 166 8.97 6.57 -29.08
CA PRO A 166 8.42 7.43 -30.12
C PRO A 166 6.88 7.46 -30.05
N PRO A 167 6.23 8.55 -30.49
CA PRO A 167 4.78 8.56 -30.69
C PRO A 167 4.38 7.40 -31.61
N ALA A 168 3.31 6.68 -31.26
CA ALA A 168 2.76 5.63 -32.11
C ALA A 168 2.43 6.23 -33.50
N GLY A 169 3.13 5.76 -34.54
CA GLY A 169 3.00 6.26 -35.92
C GLY A 169 4.24 6.95 -36.50
N ALA A 170 5.32 7.15 -35.73
CA ALA A 170 6.56 7.77 -36.25
C ALA A 170 7.46 6.82 -37.08
N LEU A 171 7.05 5.54 -37.22
CA LEU A 171 7.78 4.50 -37.98
C LEU A 171 6.96 3.94 -39.16
N ALA A 172 5.87 4.62 -39.54
CA ALA A 172 5.04 4.27 -40.71
C ALA A 172 5.32 5.23 -41.86
#